data_AF-A0AA39PXU3-F1
#
_entry.id   AF-A0AA39PXU3-F1
#
_cell.length_a   1.000
_cell.length_b   1.000
_cell.length_c   1.000
_cell.angle_alpha   90.00
_cell.angle_beta   90.00
_cell.angle_gamma   90.00
#
_symmetry.space_group_name_H-M   'P 1'
#
loop_
_entity.id
_entity.type
_entity.pdbx_description
1 polymer ?
#
loop_
_entity_poly.entity_id
_entity_poly.type
_entity_poly.pdbx_seq_one_letter_code
_entity_poly.pdbx_strand_id
1 'polypeptide(L)'
;MRSHWCALSLAVPAVALSLLFATSSVDASLVVNDALPVDTLLAKRDDHHHHMGAPLAELNETEVTLHHAPIPPSWYTLDFENDPPTERQYPGLMFMHVVIMCLAFFVALPAGIIMRSVKHSWHGAVMVVFYGLSALGCASVALYKKLTPDMYEGSVHGRQSYLILAITLVLTCIDLLNVFRRIVSFFRGGNKFMLRTFWNAAILGKDEMVHSLPGPEYAGLVTEEPEEYELDDPKASSSISERHVHYGDEVIHGDTAEWANNVNRHHREFSHSAASDRTLFGARSSHSDDFPDIDMKSPRVKGTLLRRIGQGMFATVERSIVIAAYGEAVLGVVIYTGGCRGNYTNGCLAHLIKGGIFWCYGLLTFARFLGSYADLGWAWNRAPSKEYVTAEFVESLVIFIYGITNTWMERFGARTGDPFTTKQIQHIGIAVMFWFAGLVGMALESKRVRKWMASSTIAALPSNGSKEAVAEPPSYIASFNPFPALVIGVTGAAMSAHAQTYVFQVQIHMLWGYLLAAFSVLRCLTYFFVWLGPPRSILPSRPPTEALGSFFLACGGLSFQFSTEELTIAAMRRGRDDVMMFMNVAVAMTCLAFTWTICVVGFKGYLKSRLNPQVSYHSSA
;
A
#
# COMPACT_ATOMS: atom_id res chain seq x y z
N MET A 1 14.56 -16.60 -3.27
CA MET A 1 15.11 -15.58 -2.33
C MET A 1 14.87 -14.12 -2.75
N ARG A 2 14.45 -13.80 -3.98
CA ARG A 2 14.14 -12.42 -4.43
C ARG A 2 12.79 -11.87 -3.92
N SER A 3 11.85 -12.74 -3.59
CA SER A 3 10.45 -12.38 -3.36
C SER A 3 10.13 -12.07 -1.88
N HIS A 4 10.71 -12.81 -0.92
CA HIS A 4 10.50 -12.61 0.52
C HIS A 4 10.87 -11.20 1.02
N TRP A 5 11.77 -10.49 0.33
CA TRP A 5 12.20 -9.15 0.72
C TRP A 5 11.31 -8.03 0.17
N CYS A 6 10.59 -8.26 -0.94
CA CYS A 6 9.53 -7.34 -1.40
C CYS A 6 8.33 -7.35 -0.44
N ALA A 7 8.04 -8.50 0.17
CA ALA A 7 7.06 -8.62 1.24
C ALA A 7 7.53 -7.88 2.51
N LEU A 8 8.81 -8.00 2.89
CA LEU A 8 9.37 -7.23 4.00
C LEU A 8 9.33 -5.71 3.74
N SER A 9 9.62 -5.24 2.53
CA SER A 9 9.51 -3.80 2.19
C SER A 9 8.10 -3.21 2.27
N LEU A 10 7.06 -4.04 2.36
CA LEU A 10 5.66 -3.60 2.50
C LEU A 10 5.05 -3.96 3.86
N ALA A 11 5.62 -4.94 4.56
CA ALA A 11 5.39 -5.15 5.99
C ALA A 11 6.08 -4.07 6.84
N VAL A 12 7.21 -3.52 6.40
CA VAL A 12 7.96 -2.47 7.11
C VAL A 12 7.15 -1.17 7.29
N PRO A 13 6.36 -0.66 6.34
CA PRO A 13 5.48 0.49 6.60
C PRO A 13 4.38 0.21 7.64
N ALA A 14 3.79 -0.99 7.66
CA ALA A 14 2.80 -1.38 8.67
C ALA A 14 3.44 -1.58 10.06
N VAL A 15 4.64 -2.16 10.09
CA VAL A 15 5.49 -2.32 11.29
C VAL A 15 6.09 -0.99 11.73
N ALA A 16 6.42 -0.07 10.81
CA ALA A 16 6.94 1.27 11.08
C ALA A 16 5.83 2.20 11.56
N LEU A 17 4.60 2.07 11.05
CA LEU A 17 3.44 2.75 11.58
C LEU A 17 3.17 2.28 13.02
N SER A 18 3.17 0.96 13.25
CA SER A 18 3.03 0.42 14.60
C SER A 18 4.24 0.70 15.51
N LEU A 19 5.47 0.83 14.99
CA LEU A 19 6.66 1.23 15.75
C LEU A 19 6.71 2.74 16.02
N LEU A 20 6.29 3.60 15.08
CA LEU A 20 6.16 5.05 15.26
C LEU A 20 5.10 5.38 16.32
N PHE A 21 4.06 4.57 16.43
CA PHE A 21 3.07 4.68 17.50
C PHE A 21 3.45 3.90 18.78
N ALA A 22 4.29 2.86 18.68
CA ALA A 22 4.84 2.20 19.86
C ALA A 22 5.89 3.09 20.56
N THR A 23 6.68 3.89 19.84
CA THR A 23 7.59 4.86 20.47
C THR A 23 6.84 5.95 21.23
N SER A 24 5.61 6.32 20.83
CA SER A 24 4.75 7.17 21.67
C SER A 24 4.22 6.46 22.93
N SER A 25 4.08 5.13 22.94
CA SER A 25 3.70 4.39 24.15
C SER A 25 4.85 4.26 25.17
N VAL A 26 6.11 4.22 24.70
CA VAL A 26 7.30 4.16 25.57
C VAL A 26 7.57 5.49 26.26
N ASP A 27 7.37 6.61 25.56
CA ASP A 27 7.53 7.95 26.15
C ASP A 27 6.34 8.35 27.04
N ALA A 28 5.12 7.88 26.75
CA ALA A 28 3.97 8.08 27.64
C ALA A 28 4.15 7.42 29.01
N SER A 29 4.92 6.33 29.10
CA SER A 29 5.30 5.70 30.38
C SER A 29 6.42 6.42 31.13
N LEU A 30 7.19 7.31 30.48
CA LEU A 30 8.32 8.02 31.09
C LEU A 30 7.96 9.42 31.62
N VAL A 31 6.79 9.96 31.29
CA VAL A 31 6.28 11.26 31.78
C VAL A 31 5.28 11.10 32.94
N VAL A 32 5.09 9.88 33.46
CA VAL A 32 4.11 9.56 34.52
C VAL A 32 4.50 10.10 35.91
N ASN A 33 5.72 10.60 36.10
CA ASN A 33 6.15 11.14 37.40
C ASN A 33 6.36 12.64 37.31
N ASP A 34 5.32 13.44 37.58
CA ASP A 34 5.40 14.73 38.31
C ASP A 34 4.14 15.63 38.22
N ALA A 35 2.98 15.13 37.77
CA ALA A 35 1.72 15.85 37.94
C ALA A 35 1.01 15.47 39.27
N LEU A 36 0.51 16.49 39.96
CA LEU A 36 -0.23 16.52 41.25
C LEU A 36 -1.24 15.36 41.49
N PRO A 37 -1.64 15.08 42.76
CA PRO A 37 -2.27 13.81 43.19
C PRO A 37 -3.76 13.65 42.79
N VAL A 38 -4.16 14.12 41.61
CA VAL A 38 -5.49 13.89 41.03
C VAL A 38 -5.60 12.45 40.51
N ASP A 39 -4.50 11.89 39.98
CA ASP A 39 -4.47 10.51 39.48
C ASP A 39 -4.67 9.45 40.59
N THR A 40 -4.40 9.80 41.86
CA THR A 40 -4.69 8.94 43.01
C THR A 40 -6.17 8.86 43.40
N LEU A 41 -7.02 9.76 42.89
CA LEU A 41 -8.46 9.83 43.22
C LEU A 41 -9.36 9.29 42.10
N LEU A 42 -8.85 9.14 40.88
CA LEU A 42 -9.60 8.56 39.77
C LEU A 42 -9.56 7.04 39.86
N ALA A 43 -10.73 6.40 39.89
CA ALA A 43 -10.80 4.94 39.87
C ALA A 43 -10.26 4.43 38.53
N LYS A 44 -9.21 3.58 38.58
CA LYS A 44 -8.65 2.94 37.38
C LYS A 44 -9.75 2.17 36.67
N ARG A 45 -10.02 2.54 35.41
CA ARG A 45 -11.12 2.04 34.58
C ARG A 45 -11.04 0.55 34.20
N ASP A 46 -9.99 -0.16 34.61
CA ASP A 46 -9.84 -1.59 34.32
C ASP A 46 -10.84 -2.46 35.11
N ASP A 47 -11.49 -1.92 36.16
CA ASP A 47 -12.47 -2.64 37.00
C ASP A 47 -13.94 -2.38 36.64
N HIS A 48 -14.26 -2.06 35.37
CA HIS A 48 -15.66 -1.96 34.99
C HIS A 48 -16.36 -3.33 34.93
N HIS A 49 -17.03 -3.60 36.05
CA HIS A 49 -18.32 -4.26 36.08
C HIS A 49 -19.13 -3.89 34.83
N HIS A 50 -19.50 -4.90 34.04
CA HIS A 50 -20.56 -4.76 33.07
C HIS A 50 -21.75 -4.12 33.78
N HIS A 51 -22.21 -2.97 33.30
CA HIS A 51 -23.62 -2.66 33.45
C HIS A 51 -24.34 -3.77 32.71
N MET A 52 -24.84 -4.77 33.44
CA MET A 52 -25.72 -5.82 32.92
C MET A 52 -27.12 -5.25 32.55
N GLY A 53 -27.21 -3.92 32.37
CA GLY A 53 -28.40 -3.16 32.04
C GLY A 53 -28.35 -2.64 30.61
N ALA A 54 -29.47 -2.09 30.14
CA ALA A 54 -29.57 -1.47 28.83
C ALA A 54 -28.59 -0.27 28.71
N PRO A 55 -28.03 0.00 27.52
CA PRO A 55 -27.16 1.15 27.31
C PRO A 55 -27.89 2.46 27.63
N LEU A 56 -27.15 3.42 28.21
CA LEU A 56 -27.69 4.70 28.65
C LEU A 56 -27.98 5.60 27.44
N ALA A 57 -29.14 6.25 27.43
CA ALA A 57 -29.51 7.20 26.39
C ALA A 57 -28.99 8.63 26.67
N GLU A 58 -28.89 9.01 27.94
CA GLU A 58 -28.46 10.34 28.36
C GLU A 58 -27.07 10.29 29.00
N LEU A 59 -26.31 11.35 28.78
CA LEU A 59 -24.96 11.50 29.34
C LEU A 59 -25.03 11.81 30.83
N ASN A 60 -24.50 10.93 31.67
CA ASN A 60 -24.34 11.20 33.09
C ASN A 60 -22.94 11.76 33.38
N GLU A 61 -22.83 13.07 33.51
CA GLU A 61 -21.55 13.75 33.76
C GLU A 61 -20.90 13.30 35.08
N THR A 62 -21.68 12.95 36.10
CA THR A 62 -21.11 12.45 37.38
C THR A 62 -20.38 11.13 37.17
N GLU A 63 -20.95 10.21 36.39
CA GLU A 63 -20.35 8.91 36.08
C GLU A 63 -19.10 9.08 35.20
N VAL A 64 -19.12 10.01 34.25
CA VAL A 64 -17.92 10.32 33.43
C VAL A 64 -16.79 10.83 34.33
N THR A 65 -17.07 11.76 35.24
CA THR A 65 -16.04 12.34 36.13
C THR A 65 -15.47 11.39 37.17
N LEU A 66 -16.15 10.27 37.48
CA LEU A 66 -15.61 9.22 38.36
C LEU A 66 -14.42 8.49 37.74
N HIS A 67 -14.41 8.36 36.41
CA HIS A 67 -13.41 7.58 35.68
C HIS A 67 -12.44 8.44 34.89
N HIS A 68 -12.84 9.67 34.56
CA HIS A 68 -12.12 10.55 33.67
C HIS A 68 -12.02 11.95 34.24
N ALA A 69 -10.82 12.53 34.19
CA ALA A 69 -10.63 13.93 34.55
C ALA A 69 -11.43 14.85 33.60
N PRO A 70 -11.87 16.02 34.08
CA PRO A 70 -12.38 17.08 33.21
C PRO A 70 -11.37 17.37 32.09
N ILE A 71 -11.87 17.53 30.86
CA ILE A 71 -11.02 17.77 29.70
C ILE A 71 -10.41 19.18 29.86
N PRO A 72 -9.07 19.32 29.91
CA PRO A 72 -8.45 20.64 29.99
C PRO A 72 -8.66 21.41 28.68
N PRO A 73 -8.56 22.75 28.69
CA PRO A 73 -8.69 23.52 27.47
C PRO A 73 -7.64 23.12 26.41
N SER A 74 -7.96 23.34 25.16
CA SER A 74 -7.15 22.98 23.99
C SER A 74 -7.01 24.16 23.03
N TRP A 75 -6.17 24.02 22.00
CA TRP A 75 -6.07 25.07 20.98
C TRP A 75 -7.40 25.27 20.23
N TYR A 76 -8.22 24.22 20.07
CA TYR A 76 -9.56 24.34 19.53
C TYR A 76 -10.48 25.19 20.42
N THR A 77 -10.51 24.94 21.74
CA THR A 77 -11.36 25.73 22.65
C THR A 77 -10.86 27.17 22.74
N LEU A 78 -9.54 27.39 22.67
CA LEU A 78 -8.96 28.72 22.61
C LEU A 78 -9.42 29.48 21.34
N ASP A 79 -9.31 28.86 20.17
CA ASP A 79 -9.60 29.50 18.88
C ASP A 79 -11.10 29.74 18.64
N PHE A 80 -11.97 28.81 19.08
CA PHE A 80 -13.40 28.85 18.75
C PHE A 80 -14.31 29.19 19.93
N GLU A 81 -13.91 28.87 21.16
CA GLU A 81 -14.72 29.08 22.37
C GLU A 81 -14.13 30.19 23.27
N ASN A 82 -12.94 30.70 22.94
CA ASN A 82 -12.17 31.67 23.73
C ASN A 82 -11.94 31.22 25.19
N ASP A 83 -11.60 29.94 25.36
CA ASP A 83 -11.29 29.34 26.65
C ASP A 83 -9.88 28.72 26.64
N PRO A 84 -8.91 29.28 27.41
CA PRO A 84 -9.02 30.41 28.33
C PRO A 84 -9.22 31.76 27.62
N PRO A 85 -9.85 32.75 28.27
CA PRO A 85 -10.11 34.05 27.67
C PRO A 85 -8.80 34.76 27.33
N THR A 86 -8.60 35.06 26.05
CA THR A 86 -7.44 35.81 25.55
C THR A 86 -7.88 37.04 24.77
N GLU A 87 -7.04 38.08 24.76
CA GLU A 87 -7.33 39.32 24.02
C GLU A 87 -7.31 39.13 22.49
N ARG A 88 -6.54 38.16 21.99
CA ARG A 88 -6.33 37.94 20.55
C ARG A 88 -6.21 36.46 20.24
N GLN A 89 -7.02 36.00 19.28
CA GLN A 89 -6.99 34.65 18.71
C GLN A 89 -6.41 34.69 17.29
N TYR A 90 -5.73 33.62 16.88
CA TYR A 90 -5.10 33.55 15.56
C TYR A 90 -5.44 32.25 14.80
N PRO A 91 -6.73 31.88 14.66
CA PRO A 91 -7.13 30.63 14.00
C PRO A 91 -6.65 30.55 12.54
N GLY A 92 -6.50 31.70 11.88
CA GLY A 92 -5.98 31.78 10.51
C GLY A 92 -4.55 31.25 10.34
N LEU A 93 -3.69 31.37 11.35
CA LEU A 93 -2.32 30.85 11.29
C LEU A 93 -2.31 29.32 11.37
N MET A 94 -3.14 28.75 12.24
CA MET A 94 -3.31 27.29 12.34
C MET A 94 -3.95 26.73 11.06
N PHE A 95 -4.98 27.40 10.53
CA PHE A 95 -5.59 27.01 9.26
C PHE A 95 -4.57 27.03 8.11
N MET A 96 -3.75 28.08 8.00
CA MET A 96 -2.66 28.13 7.03
C MET A 96 -1.67 26.98 7.21
N HIS A 97 -1.27 26.68 8.45
CA HIS A 97 -0.39 25.54 8.74
C HIS A 97 -0.96 24.23 8.17
N VAL A 98 -2.22 23.91 8.51
CA VAL A 98 -2.89 22.69 8.08
C VAL A 98 -2.96 22.62 6.54
N VAL A 99 -3.45 23.67 5.89
CA VAL A 99 -3.61 23.67 4.42
C VAL A 99 -2.26 23.53 3.71
N ILE A 100 -1.26 24.30 4.14
CA ILE A 100 0.06 24.29 3.50
C ILE A 100 0.77 22.94 3.72
N MET A 101 0.68 22.37 4.92
CA MET A 101 1.27 21.05 5.21
C MET A 101 0.52 19.94 4.46
N CYS A 102 -0.79 20.01 4.31
CA CYS A 102 -1.55 19.08 3.48
C CYS A 102 -1.13 19.17 2.00
N LEU A 103 -0.94 20.38 1.46
CA LEU A 103 -0.42 20.56 0.09
C LEU A 103 1.01 20.02 -0.05
N ALA A 104 1.88 20.21 0.94
CA ALA A 104 3.22 19.66 0.92
C ALA A 104 3.21 18.12 0.90
N PHE A 105 2.55 17.49 1.87
CA PHE A 105 2.67 16.05 2.10
C PHE A 105 1.70 15.17 1.30
N PHE A 106 0.52 15.68 0.92
CA PHE A 106 -0.45 14.92 0.13
C PHE A 106 -0.50 15.31 -1.34
N VAL A 107 0.14 16.40 -1.76
CA VAL A 107 0.20 16.79 -3.19
C VAL A 107 1.64 16.81 -3.71
N ALA A 108 2.50 17.68 -3.17
CA ALA A 108 3.86 17.86 -3.68
C ALA A 108 4.73 16.60 -3.48
N LEU A 109 4.70 15.99 -2.29
CA LEU A 109 5.49 14.80 -2.00
C LEU A 109 5.10 13.58 -2.87
N PRO A 110 3.81 13.15 -2.98
CA PRO A 110 3.43 12.07 -3.87
C PRO A 110 3.77 12.35 -5.34
N ALA A 111 3.59 13.60 -5.80
CA ALA A 111 4.01 14.01 -7.14
C ALA A 111 5.53 13.85 -7.33
N GLY A 112 6.33 14.24 -6.34
CA GLY A 112 7.79 14.08 -6.33
C GLY A 112 8.21 12.61 -6.41
N ILE A 113 7.60 11.73 -5.62
CA ILE A 113 7.84 10.28 -5.62
C ILE A 113 7.47 9.68 -6.98
N ILE A 114 6.34 10.08 -7.56
CA ILE A 114 5.91 9.61 -8.88
C ILE A 114 6.90 10.03 -9.96
N MET A 115 7.26 11.31 -10.02
CA MET A 115 8.22 11.83 -11.00
C MET A 115 9.57 11.13 -10.91
N ARG A 116 10.04 10.86 -9.68
CA ARG A 116 11.23 10.06 -9.44
C ARG A 116 11.11 8.64 -9.98
N SER A 117 9.99 7.97 -9.70
CA SER A 117 9.74 6.59 -10.14
C SER A 117 9.78 6.44 -11.67
N VAL A 118 9.48 7.54 -12.37
CA VAL A 118 9.45 7.64 -13.83
C VAL A 118 10.74 8.28 -14.40
N LYS A 119 11.71 8.65 -13.54
CA LYS A 119 12.95 9.36 -13.89
C LYS A 119 12.73 10.68 -14.67
N HIS A 120 11.67 11.41 -14.31
CA HIS A 120 11.31 12.67 -14.95
C HIS A 120 12.22 13.82 -14.48
N SER A 121 12.57 14.76 -15.38
CA SER A 121 13.51 15.86 -15.11
C SER A 121 12.99 16.88 -14.08
N TRP A 122 11.68 17.05 -13.98
CA TRP A 122 11.05 18.01 -13.06
C TRP A 122 11.00 17.56 -11.59
N HIS A 123 11.49 16.36 -11.27
CA HIS A 123 11.50 15.85 -9.90
C HIS A 123 12.16 16.85 -8.92
N GLY A 124 13.31 17.43 -9.30
CA GLY A 124 14.01 18.41 -8.46
C GLY A 124 13.18 19.67 -8.18
N ALA A 125 12.49 20.20 -9.19
CA ALA A 125 11.62 21.36 -9.04
C ALA A 125 10.45 21.10 -8.08
N VAL A 126 9.82 19.93 -8.19
CA VAL A 126 8.72 19.53 -7.28
C VAL A 126 9.23 19.36 -5.84
N MET A 127 10.44 18.83 -5.64
CA MET A 127 11.03 18.73 -4.31
C MET A 127 11.36 20.10 -3.71
N VAL A 128 11.80 21.08 -4.51
CA VAL A 128 11.98 22.47 -4.04
C VAL A 128 10.66 23.08 -3.60
N VAL A 129 9.58 22.87 -4.36
CA VAL A 129 8.23 23.30 -3.97
C VAL A 129 7.79 22.62 -2.67
N PHE A 130 8.04 21.32 -2.53
CA PHE A 130 7.76 20.58 -1.29
C PHE A 130 8.43 21.24 -0.08
N TYR A 131 9.75 21.48 -0.14
CA TYR A 131 10.46 22.12 0.97
C TYR A 131 10.04 23.58 1.21
N GLY A 132 9.71 24.33 0.14
CA GLY A 132 9.17 25.68 0.27
C GLY A 132 7.83 25.71 1.03
N LEU A 133 6.91 24.80 0.68
CA LEU A 133 5.65 24.63 1.39
C LEU A 133 5.88 24.17 2.84
N SER A 134 6.74 23.17 3.07
CA SER A 134 7.05 22.72 4.44
C SER A 134 7.65 23.84 5.29
N ALA A 135 8.55 24.65 4.74
CA ALA A 135 9.13 25.79 5.46
C ALA A 135 8.08 26.84 5.82
N LEU A 136 7.16 27.16 4.89
CA LEU A 136 6.07 28.10 5.13
C LEU A 136 5.08 27.57 6.18
N GLY A 137 4.74 26.27 6.13
CA GLY A 137 3.90 25.61 7.12
C GLY A 137 4.56 25.57 8.51
N CYS A 138 5.86 25.30 8.60
CA CYS A 138 6.61 25.38 9.85
C CYS A 138 6.67 26.81 10.39
N ALA A 139 6.83 27.82 9.52
CA ALA A 139 6.84 29.22 9.92
C ALA A 139 5.49 29.68 10.48
N SER A 140 4.36 29.27 9.87
CA SER A 140 3.03 29.64 10.36
C SER A 140 2.72 29.05 11.74
N VAL A 141 3.06 27.78 11.99
CA VAL A 141 2.88 27.17 13.33
C VAL A 141 3.87 27.69 14.36
N ALA A 142 5.10 28.02 13.97
CA ALA A 142 6.07 28.65 14.88
C ALA A 142 5.60 30.03 15.32
N LEU A 143 5.01 30.81 14.40
CA LEU A 143 4.40 32.09 14.73
C LEU A 143 3.16 31.90 15.62
N TYR A 144 2.29 30.94 15.29
CA TYR A 144 1.11 30.62 16.12
C TYR A 144 1.52 30.29 17.56
N LYS A 145 2.45 29.35 17.77
CA LYS A 145 2.95 28.97 19.10
C LYS A 145 3.57 30.12 19.90
N LYS A 146 4.14 31.12 19.21
CA LYS A 146 4.71 32.30 19.87
C LYS A 146 3.63 33.31 20.29
N LEU A 147 2.52 33.35 19.57
CA LEU A 147 1.42 34.29 19.78
C LEU A 147 0.32 33.76 20.70
N THR A 148 0.22 32.43 20.85
CA THR A 148 -0.76 31.76 21.72
C THR A 148 -0.10 31.17 22.96
N PRO A 149 -0.81 31.06 24.09
CA PRO A 149 -0.33 30.30 25.24
C PRO A 149 -0.04 28.84 24.85
N ASP A 150 0.94 28.23 25.52
CA ASP A 150 1.21 26.81 25.34
C ASP A 150 0.12 26.00 26.06
N MET A 151 -0.67 25.25 25.29
CA MET A 151 -1.81 24.47 25.78
C MET A 151 -1.44 23.00 26.04
N TYR A 152 -0.24 22.58 25.63
CA TYR A 152 0.18 21.20 25.75
C TYR A 152 1.70 21.11 25.92
N GLU A 153 2.13 21.25 27.18
CA GLU A 153 3.52 21.07 27.58
C GLU A 153 4.00 19.66 27.18
N GLY A 154 5.15 19.57 26.52
CA GLY A 154 5.71 18.29 26.08
C GLY A 154 5.05 17.66 24.85
N SER A 155 4.29 18.42 24.04
CA SER A 155 3.69 17.94 22.79
C SER A 155 4.69 17.21 21.87
N VAL A 156 4.43 15.92 21.62
CA VAL A 156 5.31 15.05 20.82
C VAL A 156 5.20 15.31 19.30
N HIS A 157 4.07 15.82 18.81
CA HIS A 157 3.85 16.04 17.37
C HIS A 157 4.90 16.93 16.71
N GLY A 158 5.31 18.03 17.37
CA GLY A 158 6.38 18.88 16.82
C GLY A 158 7.68 18.09 16.63
N ARG A 159 8.08 17.30 17.64
CA ARG A 159 9.30 16.49 17.59
C ARG A 159 9.23 15.39 16.53
N GLN A 160 8.08 14.71 16.41
CA GLN A 160 7.86 13.67 15.39
C GLN A 160 7.79 14.25 13.97
N SER A 161 7.10 15.37 13.79
CA SER A 161 7.06 16.10 12.51
C SER A 161 8.45 16.55 12.06
N TYR A 162 9.29 17.08 12.95
CA TYR A 162 10.68 17.41 12.63
C TYR A 162 11.53 16.17 12.30
N LEU A 163 11.29 15.03 12.96
CA LEU A 163 11.95 13.77 12.63
C LEU A 163 11.59 13.30 11.22
N ILE A 164 10.31 13.36 10.83
CA ILE A 164 9.86 13.00 9.48
C ILE A 164 10.48 13.94 8.45
N LEU A 165 10.50 15.25 8.71
CA LEU A 165 11.17 16.22 7.85
C LEU A 165 12.68 15.92 7.74
N ALA A 166 13.35 15.57 8.84
CA ALA A 166 14.75 15.18 8.82
C ALA A 166 14.99 13.92 7.98
N ILE A 167 14.11 12.90 8.07
CA ILE A 167 14.17 11.71 7.23
C ILE A 167 14.01 12.08 5.75
N THR A 168 13.04 12.93 5.40
CA THR A 168 12.87 13.40 4.01
C THR A 168 14.10 14.15 3.51
N LEU A 169 14.72 14.98 4.36
CA LEU A 169 15.94 15.71 4.04
C LEU A 169 17.11 14.75 3.80
N VAL A 170 17.27 13.71 4.63
CA VAL A 170 18.30 12.67 4.43
C VAL A 170 18.11 11.97 3.09
N LEU A 171 16.88 11.60 2.72
CA LEU A 171 16.60 10.98 1.42
C LEU A 171 16.98 11.91 0.26
N THR A 172 16.59 13.18 0.32
CA THR A 172 16.95 14.18 -0.69
C THR A 172 18.46 14.41 -0.76
N CYS A 173 19.15 14.44 0.39
CA CYS A 173 20.61 14.56 0.44
C CYS A 173 21.29 13.37 -0.24
N ILE A 174 20.81 12.14 -0.04
CA ILE A 174 21.32 10.96 -0.75
C ILE A 174 21.17 11.12 -2.26
N ASP A 175 20.06 11.69 -2.73
CA ASP A 175 19.84 11.94 -4.15
C ASP A 175 20.74 13.03 -4.72
N LEU A 176 20.88 14.14 -4.01
CA LEU A 176 21.78 15.22 -4.38
C LEU A 176 23.23 14.73 -4.44
N LEU A 177 23.66 13.87 -3.51
CA LEU A 177 24.99 13.24 -3.55
C LEU A 177 25.16 12.34 -4.78
N ASN A 178 24.13 11.59 -5.17
CA ASN A 178 24.17 10.77 -6.38
C ASN A 178 24.18 11.62 -7.66
N VAL A 179 23.50 12.77 -7.69
CA VAL A 179 23.59 13.75 -8.78
C VAL A 179 24.98 14.38 -8.81
N PHE A 180 25.51 14.80 -7.66
CA PHE A 180 26.82 15.42 -7.55
C PHE A 180 27.95 14.48 -8.00
N ARG A 181 27.91 13.20 -7.60
CA ARG A 181 28.87 12.19 -8.09
C ARG A 181 28.82 12.05 -9.61
N ARG A 182 27.63 12.09 -10.22
CA ARG A 182 27.45 12.05 -11.68
C ARG A 182 28.02 13.30 -12.35
N ILE A 183 27.83 14.48 -11.76
CA ILE A 183 28.43 15.73 -12.22
C ILE A 183 29.96 15.64 -12.18
N VAL A 184 30.53 15.22 -11.05
CA VAL A 184 32.00 15.08 -10.89
C VAL A 184 32.56 14.06 -11.88
N SER A 185 31.90 12.91 -12.09
CA SER A 185 32.34 11.92 -13.08
C SER A 185 32.27 12.46 -14.51
N PHE A 186 31.26 13.28 -14.84
CA PHE A 186 31.13 13.90 -16.15
C PHE A 186 32.28 14.87 -16.43
N PHE A 187 32.62 15.73 -15.46
CA PHE A 187 33.75 16.65 -15.59
C PHE A 187 35.11 15.94 -15.61
N ARG A 188 35.25 14.83 -14.86
CA ARG A 188 36.49 14.03 -14.84
C ARG A 188 36.66 13.16 -16.09
N GLY A 189 35.57 12.86 -16.81
CA GLY A 189 35.55 12.06 -18.02
C GLY A 189 35.99 12.79 -19.30
N GLY A 190 36.31 14.10 -19.23
CA GLY A 190 36.84 14.85 -20.37
C GLY A 190 35.86 15.10 -21.54
N ASN A 191 34.55 14.88 -21.33
CA ASN A 191 33.54 15.12 -22.35
C ASN A 191 33.41 16.62 -22.67
N LYS A 192 33.30 16.97 -23.96
CA LYS A 192 33.04 18.36 -24.39
C LYS A 192 31.71 18.84 -23.79
N PHE A 193 31.75 19.97 -23.08
CA PHE A 193 30.58 20.51 -22.40
C PHE A 193 29.54 20.98 -23.44
N MET A 194 28.45 20.24 -23.55
CA MET A 194 27.27 20.62 -24.30
C MET A 194 26.06 20.44 -23.38
N LEU A 195 25.22 21.48 -23.29
CA LEU A 195 24.21 21.62 -22.22
C LEU A 195 23.21 20.44 -22.21
N ARG A 196 22.84 19.93 -23.38
CA ARG A 196 21.96 18.76 -23.53
C ARG A 196 22.62 17.45 -23.06
N THR A 197 23.87 17.23 -23.40
CA THR A 197 24.64 16.03 -23.00
C THR A 197 24.95 16.07 -21.50
N PHE A 198 25.33 17.22 -20.96
CA PHE A 198 25.46 17.41 -19.51
C PHE A 198 24.14 17.14 -18.78
N TRP A 199 23.02 17.67 -19.29
CA TRP A 199 21.71 17.47 -18.67
C TRP A 199 21.27 15.99 -18.68
N ASN A 200 21.46 15.30 -19.81
CA ASN A 200 21.11 13.88 -19.94
C ASN A 200 22.02 12.96 -19.12
N ALA A 201 23.32 13.24 -19.08
CA ALA A 201 24.31 12.45 -18.36
C ALA A 201 24.28 12.70 -16.85
N ALA A 202 24.39 13.97 -16.44
CA ALA A 202 24.65 14.33 -15.06
C ALA A 202 23.37 14.44 -14.21
N ILE A 203 22.31 15.05 -14.76
CA ILE A 203 21.05 15.28 -14.04
C ILE A 203 20.10 14.08 -14.23
N LEU A 204 19.89 13.67 -15.47
CA LEU A 204 18.93 12.60 -15.82
C LEU A 204 19.50 11.19 -15.63
N GLY A 205 20.82 11.01 -15.68
CA GLY A 205 21.46 9.71 -15.54
C GLY A 205 21.11 8.71 -16.64
N LYS A 206 20.81 9.20 -17.86
CA LYS A 206 20.44 8.34 -19.01
C LYS A 206 21.62 7.51 -19.54
N ASP A 207 22.86 7.95 -19.33
CA ASP A 207 24.06 7.32 -19.91
C ASP A 207 24.47 5.98 -19.25
N GLU A 208 23.97 5.67 -18.04
CA GLU A 208 24.16 4.32 -17.44
C GLU A 208 23.50 3.23 -18.30
N MET A 209 22.48 3.56 -19.11
CA MET A 209 21.82 2.63 -20.05
C MET A 209 22.57 2.44 -21.37
N VAL A 210 23.30 3.47 -21.83
CA VAL A 210 24.07 3.40 -23.09
C VAL A 210 25.36 2.61 -22.88
N HIS A 211 26.01 2.75 -21.73
CA HIS A 211 27.22 1.99 -21.39
C HIS A 211 26.98 0.53 -20.94
N SER A 212 25.71 0.10 -20.81
CA SER A 212 25.36 -1.30 -20.51
C SER A 212 24.96 -2.11 -21.76
N LEU A 213 25.03 -1.51 -22.94
CA LEU A 213 25.03 -2.19 -24.23
C LEU A 213 26.48 -2.29 -24.74
N PRO A 214 26.92 -3.44 -25.30
CA PRO A 214 28.28 -3.59 -25.77
C PRO A 214 28.50 -2.78 -27.06
N GLY A 215 29.36 -1.77 -26.97
CA GLY A 215 30.24 -1.30 -28.06
C GLY A 215 29.59 -0.54 -29.25
N PRO A 216 30.31 0.45 -29.82
CA PRO A 216 29.85 1.23 -30.97
C PRO A 216 30.20 0.49 -32.27
N GLU A 217 29.45 -0.55 -32.63
CA GLU A 217 29.55 -1.15 -33.98
C GLU A 217 28.22 -1.21 -34.73
N TYR A 218 27.12 -0.72 -34.14
CA TYR A 218 25.80 -0.68 -34.80
C TYR A 218 25.07 0.66 -34.61
N ALA A 219 25.80 1.77 -34.45
CA ALA A 219 25.24 3.12 -34.41
C ALA A 219 25.03 3.75 -35.81
N GLY A 220 25.04 2.93 -36.88
CA GLY A 220 24.92 3.38 -38.27
C GLY A 220 23.59 3.07 -38.96
N LEU A 221 22.58 2.56 -38.25
CA LEU A 221 21.31 2.11 -38.86
C LEU A 221 20.09 2.47 -37.98
N VAL A 222 19.99 3.74 -37.56
CA VAL A 222 18.69 4.31 -37.21
C VAL A 222 18.47 5.51 -38.13
N THR A 223 17.62 5.24 -39.11
CA THR A 223 17.14 6.07 -40.20
C THR A 223 16.65 7.44 -39.75
N GLU A 224 16.93 8.40 -40.62
CA GLU A 224 16.45 9.78 -40.65
C GLU A 224 14.95 9.90 -40.40
N GLU A 225 14.57 10.98 -39.72
CA GLU A 225 13.19 11.41 -39.52
C GLU A 225 12.47 11.56 -40.87
N PRO A 226 11.24 11.05 -41.07
CA PRO A 226 10.51 11.34 -42.30
C PRO A 226 9.92 12.74 -42.21
N GLU A 227 10.41 13.63 -43.09
CA GLU A 227 9.80 14.91 -43.43
C GLU A 227 8.36 14.72 -43.91
N GLU A 228 7.47 15.60 -43.44
CA GLU A 228 6.10 15.77 -43.91
C GLU A 228 6.08 15.99 -45.44
N TYR A 229 5.27 15.20 -46.14
CA TYR A 229 4.82 15.54 -47.50
C TYR A 229 3.29 15.62 -47.52
N GLU A 230 2.81 16.79 -47.92
CA GLU A 230 1.40 17.09 -48.21
C GLU A 230 0.90 16.21 -49.37
N LEU A 231 -0.30 15.65 -49.19
CA LEU A 231 -1.01 14.83 -50.18
C LEU A 231 -1.91 15.74 -51.04
N ASP A 232 -1.64 15.81 -52.33
CA ASP A 232 -2.55 16.33 -53.35
C ASP A 232 -3.21 15.18 -54.15
N ASP A 233 -4.49 15.38 -54.48
CA ASP A 233 -5.49 14.47 -55.04
C ASP A 233 -5.13 13.73 -56.36
N PRO A 234 -5.74 12.58 -56.68
CA PRO A 234 -5.43 11.79 -57.85
C PRO A 234 -6.31 12.13 -59.07
N LYS A 235 -5.71 12.18 -60.27
CA LYS A 235 -6.42 12.03 -61.55
C LYS A 235 -5.70 11.06 -62.50
N ALA A 236 -6.49 10.06 -62.90
CA ALA A 236 -6.43 9.14 -64.04
C ALA A 236 -5.34 9.30 -65.13
N SER A 237 -4.73 8.17 -65.54
CA SER A 237 -4.99 7.53 -66.86
C SER A 237 -4.14 6.28 -67.13
N SER A 238 -4.81 5.18 -67.50
CA SER A 238 -4.47 4.12 -68.49
C SER A 238 -3.04 3.54 -68.60
N SER A 239 -2.91 2.21 -68.53
CA SER A 239 -2.87 1.32 -69.72
C SER A 239 -2.71 -0.17 -69.37
N ILE A 240 -3.47 -0.97 -70.13
CA ILE A 240 -3.64 -2.43 -70.24
C ILE A 240 -2.34 -3.25 -70.37
N SER A 241 -2.30 -4.44 -69.76
CA SER A 241 -1.82 -5.67 -70.41
C SER A 241 -2.36 -6.92 -69.69
N GLU A 242 -3.02 -7.77 -70.47
CA GLU A 242 -3.69 -9.02 -70.10
C GLU A 242 -2.71 -10.16 -69.75
N ARG A 243 -3.14 -11.09 -68.87
CA ARG A 243 -2.91 -12.54 -69.06
C ARG A 243 -3.98 -13.39 -68.34
N HIS A 244 -4.85 -13.99 -69.14
CA HIS A 244 -5.78 -15.09 -68.80
C HIS A 244 -5.03 -16.39 -68.44
N VAL A 245 -5.56 -17.20 -67.49
CA VAL A 245 -5.75 -18.67 -67.65
C VAL A 245 -6.92 -19.17 -66.77
N HIS A 246 -7.68 -20.08 -67.39
CA HIS A 246 -8.93 -20.79 -67.10
C HIS A 246 -9.16 -21.47 -65.74
N TYR A 247 -10.44 -21.47 -65.36
CA TYR A 247 -11.10 -22.35 -64.38
C TYR A 247 -11.45 -23.71 -65.03
N GLY A 248 -11.27 -24.81 -64.28
CA GLY A 248 -11.77 -26.15 -64.61
C GLY A 248 -12.63 -26.65 -63.44
N ASP A 249 -13.84 -27.07 -63.78
CA ASP A 249 -14.92 -27.48 -62.88
C ASP A 249 -14.99 -29.01 -62.88
N GLU A 250 -14.94 -29.66 -61.71
CA GLU A 250 -15.33 -31.07 -61.55
C GLU A 250 -15.97 -31.29 -60.18
N VAL A 251 -17.17 -31.87 -60.21
CA VAL A 251 -18.06 -32.15 -59.09
C VAL A 251 -17.85 -33.60 -58.65
N ILE A 252 -17.86 -33.87 -57.33
CA ILE A 252 -18.62 -34.94 -56.61
C ILE A 252 -17.87 -35.48 -55.36
N HIS A 253 -18.55 -35.29 -54.22
CA HIS A 253 -18.64 -36.05 -52.97
C HIS A 253 -17.43 -36.68 -52.25
N GLY A 254 -17.28 -36.23 -51.00
CA GLY A 254 -17.15 -37.10 -49.81
C GLY A 254 -15.74 -37.27 -49.28
N ASP A 255 -15.40 -36.58 -48.18
CA ASP A 255 -14.66 -37.18 -47.06
C ASP A 255 -14.49 -36.20 -45.89
N THR A 256 -15.36 -36.34 -44.89
CA THR A 256 -15.30 -35.65 -43.59
C THR A 256 -14.26 -36.26 -42.63
N ALA A 257 -13.29 -37.02 -43.15
CA ALA A 257 -12.34 -37.79 -42.34
C ALA A 257 -10.90 -37.23 -42.33
N GLU A 258 -10.57 -36.24 -43.17
CA GLU A 258 -9.17 -35.79 -43.33
C GLU A 258 -8.76 -34.59 -42.45
N TRP A 259 -9.73 -33.89 -41.84
CA TRP A 259 -9.42 -32.77 -40.94
C TRP A 259 -8.96 -33.20 -39.53
N ALA A 260 -9.25 -34.44 -39.12
CA ALA A 260 -8.87 -34.97 -37.80
C ALA A 260 -7.39 -35.42 -37.71
N ASN A 261 -6.72 -35.67 -38.84
CA ASN A 261 -5.36 -36.21 -38.84
C ASN A 261 -4.24 -35.17 -39.01
N ASN A 262 -4.56 -33.90 -39.28
CA ASN A 262 -3.54 -32.86 -39.53
C ASN A 262 -3.19 -31.97 -38.32
N VAL A 263 -3.70 -32.27 -37.12
CA VAL A 263 -3.39 -31.50 -35.89
C VAL A 263 -2.19 -32.07 -35.12
N ASN A 264 -1.66 -33.25 -35.50
CA ASN A 264 -0.64 -33.97 -34.73
C ASN A 264 0.80 -33.92 -35.26
N ARG A 265 1.23 -32.84 -35.92
CA ARG A 265 2.65 -32.63 -36.26
C ARG A 265 3.12 -31.18 -36.08
N HIS A 266 3.33 -30.79 -34.83
CA HIS A 266 4.37 -29.80 -34.48
C HIS A 266 5.02 -30.21 -33.15
N HIS A 267 5.95 -31.17 -33.23
CA HIS A 267 6.90 -31.44 -32.15
C HIS A 267 7.83 -30.23 -32.00
N ARG A 268 7.69 -29.52 -30.87
CA ARG A 268 8.69 -28.59 -30.35
C ARG A 268 9.64 -29.35 -29.44
N GLU A 269 10.89 -29.44 -29.87
CA GLU A 269 12.01 -29.89 -29.05
C GLU A 269 12.24 -28.89 -27.90
N PHE A 270 12.07 -29.36 -26.66
CA PHE A 270 12.55 -28.70 -25.45
C PHE A 270 13.69 -29.54 -24.88
N SER A 271 14.92 -29.02 -24.96
CA SER A 271 16.06 -29.59 -24.27
C SER A 271 16.02 -29.23 -22.78
N HIS A 272 16.17 -30.26 -21.94
CA HIS A 272 16.21 -30.21 -20.49
C HIS A 272 17.53 -29.64 -19.96
N SER A 273 17.48 -28.95 -18.81
CA SER A 273 18.54 -29.10 -17.80
C SER A 273 17.95 -28.97 -16.40
N ALA A 274 17.80 -30.12 -15.76
CA ALA A 274 17.63 -30.26 -14.33
C ALA A 274 19.01 -30.17 -13.66
N ALA A 275 19.03 -29.50 -12.52
CA ALA A 275 20.14 -29.49 -11.58
C ALA A 275 20.59 -30.92 -11.24
N SER A 276 21.89 -31.18 -11.32
CA SER A 276 22.51 -32.35 -10.69
C SER A 276 23.67 -31.90 -9.81
N ASP A 277 23.65 -32.46 -8.60
CA ASP A 277 24.68 -32.39 -7.58
C ASP A 277 26.00 -32.99 -8.09
N ARG A 278 27.11 -32.39 -7.65
CA ARG A 278 28.48 -32.85 -7.92
C ARG A 278 28.79 -34.10 -7.10
N THR A 279 29.12 -35.19 -7.77
CA THR A 279 30.03 -36.23 -7.27
C THR A 279 31.04 -36.60 -8.36
N LEU A 280 32.29 -36.80 -7.92
CA LEU A 280 33.49 -37.09 -8.69
C LEU A 280 33.40 -38.33 -9.58
N PHE A 281 33.97 -38.28 -10.79
CA PHE A 281 35.16 -39.00 -11.29
C PHE A 281 35.18 -38.90 -12.83
N GLY A 282 36.35 -38.65 -13.41
CA GLY A 282 36.51 -38.28 -14.83
C GLY A 282 36.72 -39.44 -15.80
N ALA A 283 36.69 -39.14 -17.10
CA ALA A 283 37.72 -39.45 -18.10
C ALA A 283 37.26 -38.94 -19.49
N ARG A 284 38.25 -38.55 -20.29
CA ARG A 284 38.17 -37.90 -21.61
C ARG A 284 37.47 -38.74 -22.68
N SER A 285 36.76 -38.07 -23.58
CA SER A 285 37.00 -38.22 -25.03
C SER A 285 36.53 -36.96 -25.77
N SER A 286 37.26 -36.68 -26.85
CA SER A 286 37.30 -35.45 -27.62
C SER A 286 36.78 -35.78 -29.01
N HIS A 287 35.80 -35.05 -29.53
CA HIS A 287 35.78 -34.69 -30.94
C HIS A 287 34.87 -33.48 -31.18
N SER A 288 35.45 -32.52 -31.90
CA SER A 288 34.94 -31.25 -32.37
C SER A 288 33.83 -31.41 -33.40
N ASP A 289 32.88 -30.46 -33.42
CA ASP A 289 32.69 -29.54 -34.54
C ASP A 289 31.97 -28.26 -34.06
N ASP A 290 32.61 -27.12 -34.34
CA ASP A 290 32.30 -25.77 -33.90
C ASP A 290 31.14 -25.15 -34.69
N PHE A 291 30.09 -24.70 -33.99
CA PHE A 291 29.27 -23.55 -34.36
C PHE A 291 29.03 -22.73 -33.08
N PRO A 292 29.39 -21.43 -33.02
CA PRO A 292 29.17 -20.64 -31.82
C PRO A 292 27.69 -20.25 -31.74
N ASP A 293 26.91 -21.02 -30.98
CA ASP A 293 25.60 -20.59 -30.49
C ASP A 293 25.80 -19.33 -29.64
N ILE A 294 25.43 -18.18 -30.19
CA ILE A 294 25.34 -16.90 -29.47
C ILE A 294 24.13 -17.00 -28.54
N ASP A 295 24.33 -17.68 -27.41
CA ASP A 295 23.43 -17.71 -26.27
C ASP A 295 23.39 -16.29 -25.68
N MET A 296 22.36 -15.51 -26.03
CA MET A 296 22.14 -14.13 -25.57
C MET A 296 21.74 -14.12 -24.07
N LYS A 297 22.62 -14.63 -23.21
CA LYS A 297 22.62 -14.37 -21.78
C LYS A 297 23.05 -12.93 -21.58
N SER A 298 22.07 -12.03 -21.46
CA SER A 298 22.29 -10.69 -20.93
C SER A 298 23.20 -10.79 -19.70
N PRO A 299 24.38 -10.14 -19.68
CA PRO A 299 25.26 -10.21 -18.53
C PRO A 299 24.55 -9.48 -17.39
N ARG A 300 23.96 -10.26 -16.47
CA ARG A 300 23.48 -9.73 -15.19
C ARG A 300 24.69 -9.20 -14.45
N VAL A 301 24.96 -7.90 -14.59
CA VAL A 301 25.89 -7.18 -13.73
C VAL A 301 25.49 -7.50 -12.29
N LYS A 302 26.36 -8.25 -11.60
CA LYS A 302 26.23 -8.58 -10.18
C LYS A 302 26.42 -7.28 -9.39
N GLY A 303 25.41 -6.42 -9.40
CA GLY A 303 25.29 -5.42 -8.33
C GLY A 303 25.34 -6.18 -7.01
N THR A 304 26.27 -5.81 -6.14
CA THR A 304 26.40 -6.37 -4.80
C THR A 304 25.01 -6.39 -4.16
N LEU A 305 24.64 -7.50 -3.51
CA LEU A 305 23.34 -7.67 -2.83
C LEU A 305 22.98 -6.43 -2.00
N LEU A 306 24.01 -5.78 -1.41
CA LEU A 306 23.95 -4.52 -0.69
C LEU A 306 23.38 -3.33 -1.49
N ARG A 307 23.77 -3.11 -2.75
CA ARG A 307 23.23 -2.01 -3.59
C ARG A 307 21.73 -2.22 -3.84
N ARG A 308 21.30 -3.47 -4.02
CA ARG A 308 19.89 -3.82 -4.22
C ARG A 308 19.07 -3.67 -2.94
N ILE A 309 19.63 -4.10 -1.81
CA ILE A 309 19.03 -3.89 -0.48
C ILE A 309 18.88 -2.38 -0.23
N GLY A 310 19.93 -1.59 -0.48
CA GLY A 310 19.90 -0.13 -0.32
C GLY A 310 18.82 0.54 -1.18
N GLN A 311 18.69 0.16 -2.47
CA GLN A 311 17.64 0.67 -3.34
C GLN A 311 16.23 0.30 -2.88
N GLY A 312 16.04 -0.95 -2.42
CA GLY A 312 14.77 -1.43 -1.88
C GLY A 312 14.38 -0.70 -0.58
N MET A 313 15.33 -0.57 0.35
CA MET A 313 15.15 0.19 1.59
C MET A 313 14.81 1.64 1.31
N PHE A 314 15.56 2.30 0.41
CA PHE A 314 15.30 3.67 0.02
C PHE A 314 13.86 3.85 -0.49
N ALA A 315 13.44 3.03 -1.46
CA ALA A 315 12.10 3.13 -2.04
C ALA A 315 10.98 2.80 -1.03
N THR A 316 11.30 1.98 -0.03
CA THR A 316 10.38 1.65 1.08
C THR A 316 10.20 2.83 2.00
N VAL A 317 11.31 3.41 2.47
CA VAL A 317 11.28 4.56 3.38
C VAL A 317 10.57 5.74 2.71
N GLU A 318 10.91 6.03 1.45
CA GLU A 318 10.26 7.09 0.66
C GLU A 318 8.74 6.94 0.59
N ARG A 319 8.23 5.73 0.33
CA ARG A 319 6.78 5.48 0.28
C ARG A 319 6.12 5.48 1.65
N SER A 320 6.82 5.01 2.68
CA SER A 320 6.31 5.02 4.06
C SER A 320 6.09 6.43 4.61
N ILE A 321 6.78 7.45 4.09
CA ILE A 321 6.59 8.84 4.50
C ILE A 321 5.16 9.32 4.22
N VAL A 322 4.51 8.85 3.15
CA VAL A 322 3.11 9.22 2.87
C VAL A 322 2.17 8.70 3.96
N ILE A 323 2.43 7.49 4.48
CA ILE A 323 1.67 6.90 5.58
C ILE A 323 2.02 7.59 6.91
N ALA A 324 3.30 7.93 7.13
CA ALA A 324 3.73 8.70 8.29
C ALA A 324 3.08 10.10 8.31
N ALA A 325 2.94 10.76 7.16
CA ALA A 325 2.26 12.04 7.04
C ALA A 325 0.77 11.95 7.35
N TYR A 326 0.10 10.85 6.99
CA TYR A 326 -1.24 10.56 7.48
C TYR A 326 -1.29 10.43 9.00
N GLY A 327 -0.33 9.71 9.60
CA GLY A 327 -0.21 9.60 11.05
C GLY A 327 -0.04 10.97 11.73
N GLU A 328 0.81 11.84 11.20
CA GLU A 328 0.98 13.21 11.70
C GLU A 328 -0.27 14.07 11.52
N ALA A 329 -1.03 13.89 10.43
CA ALA A 329 -2.28 14.61 10.24
C ALA A 329 -3.32 14.20 11.29
N VAL A 330 -3.45 12.91 11.58
CA VAL A 330 -4.33 12.39 12.64
C VAL A 330 -3.87 12.90 14.01
N LEU A 331 -2.57 12.82 14.31
CA LEU A 331 -2.02 13.33 15.57
C LEU A 331 -2.21 14.84 15.72
N GLY A 332 -2.05 15.60 14.62
CA GLY A 332 -2.31 17.03 14.58
C GLY A 332 -3.77 17.36 14.93
N VAL A 333 -4.74 16.59 14.42
CA VAL A 333 -6.16 16.73 14.78
C VAL A 333 -6.37 16.46 16.27
N VAL A 334 -5.78 15.38 16.81
CA VAL A 334 -5.89 15.03 18.24
C VAL A 334 -5.35 16.16 19.12
N ILE A 335 -4.16 16.68 18.80
CA ILE A 335 -3.51 17.71 19.62
C ILE A 335 -4.22 19.05 19.51
N TYR A 336 -4.69 19.42 18.31
CA TYR A 336 -5.44 20.65 18.11
C TYR A 336 -6.77 20.62 18.88
N THR A 337 -7.49 19.50 18.82
CA THR A 337 -8.76 19.32 19.54
C THR A 337 -8.57 19.09 21.05
N GLY A 338 -7.39 18.64 21.48
CA GLY A 338 -7.08 18.33 22.88
C GLY A 338 -7.57 16.95 23.33
N GLY A 339 -7.82 16.04 22.38
CA GLY A 339 -8.23 14.67 22.67
C GLY A 339 -7.08 13.75 23.08
N CYS A 340 -7.43 12.52 23.41
CA CYS A 340 -6.61 11.42 23.91
C CYS A 340 -5.78 11.78 25.15
N ARG A 341 -6.36 12.41 26.18
CA ARG A 341 -5.62 12.82 27.40
C ARG A 341 -5.87 11.87 28.59
N GLY A 342 -4.86 11.70 29.46
CA GLY A 342 -4.97 10.92 30.69
C GLY A 342 -5.49 9.50 30.46
N ASN A 343 -6.56 9.12 31.18
CA ASN A 343 -7.16 7.78 31.12
C ASN A 343 -7.75 7.40 29.74
N TYR A 344 -7.98 8.37 28.85
CA TYR A 344 -8.48 8.09 27.50
C TYR A 344 -7.41 7.60 26.53
N THR A 345 -6.12 7.77 26.85
CA THR A 345 -5.00 7.56 25.91
C THR A 345 -5.02 6.17 25.26
N ASN A 346 -5.12 5.09 26.04
CA ASN A 346 -5.06 3.72 25.51
C ASN A 346 -6.26 3.38 24.62
N GLY A 347 -7.47 3.80 25.03
CA GLY A 347 -8.68 3.60 24.24
C GLY A 347 -8.66 4.40 22.93
N CYS A 348 -8.22 5.66 22.99
CA CYS A 348 -8.09 6.55 21.85
C CYS A 348 -7.07 6.01 20.84
N LEU A 349 -5.89 5.62 21.32
CA LEU A 349 -4.83 5.07 20.48
C LEU A 349 -5.27 3.79 19.77
N ALA A 350 -6.01 2.91 20.45
CA ALA A 350 -6.56 1.70 19.84
C ALA A 350 -7.50 2.03 18.67
N HIS A 351 -8.41 2.98 18.81
CA HIS A 351 -9.35 3.37 17.75
C HIS A 351 -8.62 4.06 16.58
N LEU A 352 -7.70 4.98 16.87
CA LEU A 352 -6.97 5.74 15.86
C LEU A 352 -6.02 4.84 15.04
N ILE A 353 -5.24 3.97 15.69
CA ILE A 353 -4.33 3.06 14.99
C ILE A 353 -5.12 2.00 14.22
N LYS A 354 -6.06 1.29 14.88
CA LYS A 354 -6.79 0.18 14.24
C LYS A 354 -7.65 0.68 13.10
N GLY A 355 -8.39 1.77 13.31
CA GLY A 355 -9.17 2.41 12.26
C GLY A 355 -8.30 3.00 11.16
N GLY A 356 -7.15 3.59 11.50
CA GLY A 356 -6.17 4.09 10.53
C GLY A 356 -5.56 3.01 9.64
N ILE A 357 -5.33 1.81 10.17
CA ILE A 357 -4.88 0.65 9.39
C ILE A 357 -5.94 0.26 8.37
N PHE A 358 -7.21 0.13 8.77
CA PHE A 358 -8.29 -0.21 7.83
C PHE A 358 -8.53 0.89 6.79
N TRP A 359 -8.44 2.16 7.18
CA TRP A 359 -8.48 3.30 6.26
C TRP A 359 -7.39 3.22 5.19
N CYS A 360 -6.12 3.10 5.61
CA CYS A 360 -4.99 3.01 4.69
C CYS A 360 -5.05 1.75 3.82
N TYR A 361 -5.50 0.62 4.39
CA TYR A 361 -5.66 -0.63 3.65
C TYR A 361 -6.79 -0.54 2.60
N GLY A 362 -7.89 0.14 2.91
CA GLY A 362 -8.95 0.43 1.93
C GLY A 362 -8.45 1.28 0.76
N LEU A 363 -7.70 2.35 1.04
CA LEU A 363 -7.07 3.19 -0.01
C LEU A 363 -6.04 2.40 -0.84
N LEU A 364 -5.23 1.55 -0.20
CA LEU A 364 -4.27 0.70 -0.90
C LEU A 364 -4.97 -0.33 -1.80
N THR A 365 -6.08 -0.90 -1.33
CA THR A 365 -6.91 -1.85 -2.10
C THR A 365 -7.53 -1.16 -3.30
N PHE A 366 -8.03 0.06 -3.14
CA PHE A 366 -8.52 0.87 -4.25
C PHE A 366 -7.40 1.25 -5.24
N ALA A 367 -6.21 1.60 -4.73
CA ALA A 367 -5.04 1.85 -5.59
C ALA A 367 -4.61 0.61 -6.39
N ARG A 368 -4.72 -0.60 -5.81
CA ARG A 368 -4.52 -1.89 -6.51
C ARG A 368 -5.56 -2.09 -7.60
N PHE A 369 -6.84 -1.82 -7.32
CA PHE A 369 -7.91 -1.86 -8.31
C PHE A 369 -7.60 -0.95 -9.52
N LEU A 370 -7.05 0.25 -9.30
CA LEU A 370 -6.66 1.16 -10.38
C LEU A 370 -5.46 0.66 -11.23
N GLY A 371 -4.68 -0.30 -10.74
CA GLY A 371 -3.51 -0.86 -11.43
C GLY A 371 -2.18 -0.68 -10.71
N SER A 372 -2.17 -0.18 -9.47
CA SER A 372 -0.94 -0.12 -8.68
C SER A 372 -0.43 -1.53 -8.38
N TYR A 373 0.89 -1.73 -8.48
CA TYR A 373 1.54 -3.03 -8.29
C TYR A 373 1.12 -4.12 -9.30
N ALA A 374 0.60 -3.73 -10.48
CA ALA A 374 0.35 -4.66 -11.59
C ALA A 374 1.61 -5.44 -12.00
N ASP A 375 2.80 -4.83 -11.87
CA ASP A 375 4.10 -5.48 -12.14
C ASP A 375 4.34 -6.74 -11.27
N LEU A 376 3.68 -6.83 -10.11
CA LEU A 376 3.75 -7.96 -9.18
C LEU A 376 2.53 -8.89 -9.24
N GLY A 377 1.53 -8.60 -10.09
CA GLY A 377 0.26 -9.34 -10.15
C GLY A 377 -0.76 -8.95 -9.07
N TRP A 378 -0.56 -7.85 -8.36
CA TRP A 378 -1.41 -7.46 -7.22
C TRP A 378 -2.69 -6.72 -7.61
N ALA A 379 -2.77 -6.29 -8.88
CA ALA A 379 -3.91 -5.59 -9.46
C ALA A 379 -4.89 -6.56 -10.15
N TRP A 380 -5.06 -7.75 -9.55
CA TRP A 380 -5.91 -8.83 -10.08
C TRP A 380 -5.56 -9.24 -11.52
N ASN A 381 -4.27 -9.21 -11.83
CA ASN A 381 -3.72 -9.47 -13.16
C ASN A 381 -2.69 -10.61 -13.11
N ARG A 382 -2.41 -11.22 -14.26
CA ARG A 382 -1.33 -12.20 -14.36
C ARG A 382 0.01 -11.49 -14.19
N ALA A 383 0.82 -11.94 -13.22
CA ALA A 383 2.14 -11.37 -13.01
C ALA A 383 3.03 -11.58 -14.26
N PRO A 384 3.73 -10.54 -14.75
CA PRO A 384 4.62 -10.65 -15.91
C PRO A 384 5.90 -11.46 -15.61
N SER A 385 6.28 -11.62 -14.35
CA SER A 385 7.45 -12.39 -13.90
C SER A 385 7.06 -13.74 -13.30
N LYS A 386 7.89 -14.77 -13.48
CA LYS A 386 7.68 -16.13 -12.93
C LYS A 386 7.88 -16.23 -11.40
N GLU A 387 8.63 -15.30 -10.80
CA GLU A 387 8.88 -15.26 -9.34
C GLU A 387 8.29 -13.97 -8.74
N TYR A 388 7.14 -14.09 -8.07
CA TYR A 388 6.48 -13.00 -7.35
C TYR A 388 5.89 -13.50 -6.02
N VAL A 389 5.68 -12.58 -5.07
CA VAL A 389 4.88 -12.85 -3.86
C VAL A 389 3.45 -12.42 -4.14
N THR A 390 2.49 -13.25 -3.80
CA THR A 390 1.07 -12.93 -3.91
C THR A 390 0.69 -11.87 -2.89
N ALA A 391 -0.25 -10.98 -3.24
CA ALA A 391 -0.71 -9.94 -2.33
C ALA A 391 -1.30 -10.56 -1.05
N GLU A 392 -2.09 -11.62 -1.20
CA GLU A 392 -2.75 -12.32 -0.09
C GLU A 392 -1.77 -12.98 0.88
N PHE A 393 -0.57 -13.36 0.43
CA PHE A 393 0.50 -13.81 1.33
C PHE A 393 1.01 -12.66 2.20
N VAL A 394 1.18 -11.47 1.63
CA VAL A 394 1.61 -10.28 2.37
C VAL A 394 0.53 -9.84 3.36
N GLU A 395 -0.74 -9.87 2.94
CA GLU A 395 -1.86 -9.56 3.84
C GLU A 395 -1.95 -10.55 5.00
N SER A 396 -1.81 -11.85 4.73
CA SER A 396 -1.80 -12.89 5.76
C SER A 396 -0.61 -12.74 6.72
N LEU A 397 0.56 -12.34 6.20
CA LEU A 397 1.75 -12.04 7.02
C LEU A 397 1.53 -10.83 7.94
N VAL A 398 0.90 -9.76 7.43
CA VAL A 398 0.58 -8.57 8.23
C VAL A 398 -0.42 -8.94 9.32
N ILE A 399 -1.46 -9.70 9.00
CA ILE A 399 -2.46 -10.20 9.96
C ILE A 399 -1.81 -11.06 11.03
N PHE A 400 -0.89 -11.96 10.64
CA PHE A 400 -0.14 -12.81 11.56
C PHE A 400 0.71 -12.00 12.55
N ILE A 401 1.53 -11.07 12.06
CA ILE A 401 2.40 -10.23 12.89
C ILE A 401 1.54 -9.36 13.82
N TYR A 402 0.48 -8.77 13.29
CA TYR A 402 -0.44 -7.94 14.06
C TYR A 402 -1.16 -8.75 15.16
N GLY A 403 -1.60 -9.97 14.88
CA GLY A 403 -2.24 -10.84 15.87
C GLY A 403 -1.29 -11.19 17.03
N ILE A 404 -0.03 -11.52 16.72
CA ILE A 404 0.99 -11.79 17.74
C ILE A 404 1.20 -10.58 18.63
N THR A 405 1.43 -9.40 18.05
CA THR A 405 1.72 -8.20 18.85
C THR A 405 0.50 -7.81 19.70
N ASN A 406 -0.70 -7.80 19.14
CA ASN A 406 -1.91 -7.36 19.85
C ASN A 406 -2.34 -8.30 20.98
N THR A 407 -2.00 -9.59 20.90
CA THR A 407 -2.26 -10.55 21.99
C THR A 407 -1.65 -10.07 23.31
N TRP A 408 -0.48 -9.42 23.24
CA TRP A 408 0.23 -8.93 24.42
C TRP A 408 -0.03 -7.45 24.72
N MET A 409 -0.30 -6.63 23.69
CA MET A 409 -0.54 -5.20 23.86
C MET A 409 -1.80 -4.87 24.67
N GLU A 410 -2.82 -5.74 24.67
CA GLU A 410 -4.07 -5.52 25.43
C GLU A 410 -3.82 -5.46 26.96
N ARG A 411 -2.69 -5.99 27.44
CA ARG A 411 -2.33 -5.98 28.87
C ARG A 411 -1.27 -4.92 29.22
N PHE A 412 -0.93 -4.03 28.29
CA PHE A 412 -0.04 -2.91 28.58
C PHE A 412 -0.72 -1.95 29.56
N GLY A 413 -0.26 -1.97 30.82
CA GLY A 413 -0.82 -1.15 31.91
C GLY A 413 -1.46 -1.94 33.05
N ALA A 414 -1.68 -3.25 32.91
CA ALA A 414 -2.13 -4.11 34.02
C ALA A 414 -0.94 -4.67 34.83
N ARG A 415 -1.11 -4.77 36.15
CA ARG A 415 -0.06 -5.27 37.05
C ARG A 415 0.02 -6.80 36.98
N THR A 416 1.17 -7.34 37.35
CA THR A 416 1.38 -8.79 37.44
C THR A 416 0.47 -9.37 38.52
N GLY A 417 -0.65 -10.00 38.12
CA GLY A 417 -1.59 -10.65 39.02
C GLY A 417 -3.05 -10.20 38.86
N ASP A 418 -3.31 -9.10 38.13
CA ASP A 418 -4.67 -8.60 37.94
C ASP A 418 -5.54 -9.60 37.16
N PRO A 419 -6.81 -9.82 37.56
CA PRO A 419 -7.73 -10.74 36.89
C PRO A 419 -8.07 -10.26 35.47
N PHE A 420 -8.38 -11.21 34.58
CA PHE A 420 -8.79 -10.87 33.21
C PHE A 420 -10.23 -10.37 33.20
N THR A 421 -10.43 -9.17 32.66
CA THR A 421 -11.77 -8.66 32.38
C THR A 421 -12.37 -9.33 31.15
N THR A 422 -13.69 -9.36 31.04
CA THR A 422 -14.36 -9.93 29.84
C THR A 422 -13.97 -9.18 28.56
N LYS A 423 -13.80 -7.85 28.63
CA LYS A 423 -13.36 -7.03 27.48
C LYS A 423 -11.97 -7.43 27.02
N GLN A 424 -11.03 -7.60 27.96
CA GLN A 424 -9.69 -8.09 27.64
C GLN A 424 -9.74 -9.50 27.03
N ILE A 425 -10.56 -10.41 27.56
CA ILE A 425 -10.73 -11.75 26.98
C ILE A 425 -11.30 -11.68 25.56
N GLN A 426 -12.29 -10.82 25.31
CA GLN A 426 -12.86 -10.62 23.97
C GLN A 426 -11.80 -10.09 22.99
N HIS A 427 -11.04 -9.06 23.37
CA HIS A 427 -10.00 -8.47 22.53
C HIS A 427 -8.82 -9.43 22.29
N ILE A 428 -8.34 -10.12 23.32
CA ILE A 428 -7.30 -11.14 23.21
C ILE A 428 -7.78 -12.29 22.32
N GLY A 429 -9.04 -12.72 22.45
CA GLY A 429 -9.63 -13.74 21.59
C GLY A 429 -9.61 -13.36 20.10
N ILE A 430 -9.92 -12.10 19.77
CA ILE A 430 -9.81 -11.58 18.40
C ILE A 430 -8.33 -11.55 17.96
N ALA A 431 -7.39 -11.15 18.82
CA ALA A 431 -5.97 -11.12 18.47
C ALA A 431 -5.41 -12.54 18.20
N VAL A 432 -5.82 -13.54 18.99
CA VAL A 432 -5.47 -14.95 18.78
C VAL A 432 -6.04 -15.47 17.45
N MET A 433 -7.26 -15.06 17.08
CA MET A 433 -7.82 -15.37 15.77
C MET A 433 -6.94 -14.81 14.64
N PHE A 434 -6.50 -13.54 14.72
CA PHE A 434 -5.58 -12.95 13.72
C PHE A 434 -4.28 -13.73 13.62
N TRP A 435 -3.73 -14.16 14.75
CA TRP A 435 -2.50 -14.94 14.79
C TRP A 435 -2.65 -16.25 14.00
N PHE A 436 -3.60 -17.10 14.35
CA PHE A 436 -3.73 -18.40 13.69
C PHE A 436 -4.32 -18.33 12.28
N ALA A 437 -5.29 -17.46 12.03
CA ALA A 437 -5.86 -17.29 10.69
C ALA A 437 -4.83 -16.72 9.71
N GLY A 438 -3.97 -15.79 10.15
CA GLY A 438 -2.84 -15.30 9.35
C GLY A 438 -1.84 -16.41 9.02
N LEU A 439 -1.53 -17.28 9.99
CA LEU A 439 -0.64 -18.43 9.77
C LEU A 439 -1.23 -19.42 8.75
N VAL A 440 -2.52 -19.73 8.85
CA VAL A 440 -3.22 -20.59 7.88
C VAL A 440 -3.22 -19.95 6.49
N GLY A 441 -3.51 -18.65 6.38
CA GLY A 441 -3.45 -17.92 5.11
C GLY A 441 -2.06 -17.97 4.45
N MET A 442 -1.00 -17.77 5.23
CA MET A 442 0.38 -17.92 4.73
C MET A 442 0.69 -19.35 4.28
N ALA A 443 0.16 -20.35 4.98
CA ALA A 443 0.36 -21.75 4.63
C ALA A 443 -0.27 -22.11 3.28
N LEU A 444 -1.50 -21.64 3.00
CA LEU A 444 -2.20 -21.88 1.73
C LEU A 444 -1.49 -21.24 0.52
N GLU A 445 -0.88 -20.08 0.74
CA GLU A 445 -0.12 -19.36 -0.29
C GLU A 445 1.31 -19.90 -0.49
N SER A 446 1.81 -20.71 0.45
CA SER A 446 3.17 -21.25 0.39
C SER A 446 3.30 -22.38 -0.63
N LYS A 447 4.13 -22.16 -1.65
CA LYS A 447 4.48 -23.19 -2.66
C LYS A 447 5.09 -24.46 -2.02
N ARG A 448 5.80 -24.32 -0.90
CA ARG A 448 6.41 -25.46 -0.19
C ARG A 448 5.35 -26.34 0.45
N VAL A 449 4.44 -25.72 1.20
CA VAL A 449 3.31 -26.42 1.84
C VAL A 449 2.45 -27.07 0.78
N ARG A 450 2.14 -26.36 -0.31
CA ARG A 450 1.42 -26.93 -1.45
C ARG A 450 2.12 -28.13 -2.07
N LYS A 451 3.45 -28.08 -2.23
CA LYS A 451 4.24 -29.22 -2.74
C LYS A 451 4.24 -30.40 -1.77
N TRP A 452 4.31 -30.15 -0.46
CA TRP A 452 4.19 -31.21 0.56
C TRP A 452 2.81 -31.87 0.48
N MET A 453 1.74 -31.09 0.37
CA MET A 453 0.38 -31.62 0.22
C MET A 453 0.18 -32.35 -1.11
N ALA A 454 0.79 -31.88 -2.20
CA ALA A 454 0.71 -32.54 -3.51
C ALA A 454 1.56 -33.82 -3.59
N SER A 455 2.58 -33.98 -2.75
CA SER A 455 3.46 -35.16 -2.81
C SER A 455 2.74 -36.47 -2.49
N SER A 456 1.67 -36.43 -1.67
CA SER A 456 0.84 -37.62 -1.40
C SER A 456 0.08 -38.07 -2.66
N THR A 457 -0.47 -37.14 -3.42
CA THR A 457 -1.16 -37.42 -4.69
C THR A 457 -0.18 -37.90 -5.77
N ILE A 458 1.00 -37.27 -5.85
CA ILE A 458 2.05 -37.70 -6.79
C ILE A 458 2.57 -39.10 -6.45
N ALA A 459 2.69 -39.44 -5.17
CA ALA A 459 3.10 -40.77 -4.74
C ALA A 459 2.08 -41.88 -5.07
N ALA A 460 0.81 -41.52 -5.32
CA ALA A 460 -0.24 -42.45 -5.71
C ALA A 460 -0.29 -42.74 -7.23
N LEU A 461 0.54 -42.09 -8.05
CA LEU A 461 0.55 -42.33 -9.50
C LEU A 461 1.22 -43.67 -9.88
N PRO A 462 0.67 -44.44 -10.84
CA PRO A 462 1.30 -45.67 -11.33
C PRO A 462 2.67 -45.43 -11.98
N SER A 463 3.64 -46.30 -11.69
CA SER A 463 5.04 -46.17 -12.16
C SER A 463 5.23 -46.24 -13.69
N ASN A 464 4.20 -46.59 -14.46
CA ASN A 464 4.28 -46.79 -15.93
C ASN A 464 3.85 -45.57 -16.76
N GLY A 465 3.35 -44.49 -16.13
CA GLY A 465 3.09 -43.24 -16.84
C GLY A 465 4.37 -42.44 -16.97
N SER A 466 4.65 -41.88 -18.15
CA SER A 466 5.69 -40.87 -18.31
C SER A 466 5.51 -39.82 -17.21
N LYS A 467 6.61 -39.42 -16.56
CA LYS A 467 6.62 -38.27 -15.62
C LYS A 467 6.39 -36.94 -16.36
N GLU A 468 5.62 -36.96 -17.44
CA GLU A 468 5.22 -35.80 -18.22
C GLU A 468 4.23 -35.00 -17.38
N ALA A 469 4.81 -33.95 -16.78
CA ALA A 469 4.17 -32.76 -16.25
C ALA A 469 2.65 -32.82 -16.11
N VAL A 470 2.16 -33.36 -14.99
CA VAL A 470 0.79 -33.12 -14.53
C VAL A 470 0.57 -31.60 -14.55
N ALA A 471 -0.33 -31.14 -15.42
CA ALA A 471 -0.60 -29.72 -15.59
C ALA A 471 -1.15 -29.14 -14.29
N GLU A 472 -0.60 -28.01 -13.86
CA GLU A 472 -1.12 -27.29 -12.70
C GLU A 472 -2.56 -26.82 -13.01
N PRO A 473 -3.49 -26.90 -12.05
CA PRO A 473 -4.84 -26.41 -12.25
C PRO A 473 -4.82 -24.90 -12.53
N PRO A 474 -5.74 -24.39 -13.37
CA PRO A 474 -5.80 -22.97 -13.73
C PRO A 474 -6.02 -22.04 -12.53
N SER A 475 -6.56 -22.56 -11.43
CA SER A 475 -6.71 -21.84 -10.16
C SER A 475 -5.36 -21.50 -9.49
N TYR A 476 -4.23 -22.07 -9.92
CA TYR A 476 -2.91 -21.72 -9.37
C TYR A 476 -2.31 -20.46 -10.01
N ILE A 477 -2.94 -19.92 -11.06
CA ILE A 477 -2.51 -18.70 -11.75
C ILE A 477 -2.72 -17.46 -10.86
N ALA A 478 -3.74 -17.48 -10.01
CA ALA A 478 -4.08 -16.40 -9.09
C ALA A 478 -4.16 -16.93 -7.65
N SER A 479 -4.09 -16.02 -6.69
CA SER A 479 -4.28 -16.34 -5.27
C SER A 479 -5.75 -16.10 -4.90
N PHE A 480 -6.33 -17.05 -4.17
CA PHE A 480 -7.74 -17.07 -3.77
C PHE A 480 -7.87 -17.34 -2.26
N ASN A 481 -7.03 -16.69 -1.46
CA ASN A 481 -7.00 -16.93 -0.03
C ASN A 481 -8.09 -16.10 0.67
N PRO A 482 -9.13 -16.72 1.26
CA PRO A 482 -10.23 -15.99 1.88
C PRO A 482 -9.92 -15.56 3.32
N PHE A 483 -8.84 -16.05 3.94
CA PHE A 483 -8.56 -15.82 5.36
C PHE A 483 -8.38 -14.34 5.72
N PRO A 484 -7.69 -13.50 4.92
CA PRO A 484 -7.63 -12.07 5.20
C PRO A 484 -9.00 -11.40 5.25
N ALA A 485 -9.88 -11.72 4.30
CA ALA A 485 -11.24 -11.21 4.25
C ALA A 485 -12.07 -11.71 5.44
N LEU A 486 -11.96 -13.01 5.76
CA LEU A 486 -12.67 -13.65 6.87
C LEU A 486 -12.33 -12.98 8.20
N VAL A 487 -11.04 -12.79 8.48
CA VAL A 487 -10.56 -12.19 9.73
C VAL A 487 -11.16 -10.80 9.94
N ILE A 488 -11.13 -9.95 8.92
CA ILE A 488 -11.69 -8.59 9.00
C ILE A 488 -13.21 -8.63 9.15
N GLY A 489 -13.90 -9.52 8.43
CA GLY A 489 -15.35 -9.67 8.50
C GLY A 489 -15.85 -10.16 9.86
N VAL A 490 -15.19 -11.19 10.41
CA VAL A 490 -15.52 -11.72 11.74
C VAL A 490 -15.25 -10.68 12.82
N THR A 491 -14.19 -9.88 12.70
CA THR A 491 -13.96 -8.74 13.59
C THR A 491 -15.07 -7.70 13.49
N GLY A 492 -15.47 -7.32 12.28
CA GLY A 492 -16.59 -6.38 12.08
C GLY A 492 -17.88 -6.90 12.73
N ALA A 493 -18.21 -8.17 12.51
CA ALA A 493 -19.38 -8.80 13.10
C ALA A 493 -19.30 -8.87 14.64
N ALA A 494 -18.18 -9.35 15.20
CA ALA A 494 -17.99 -9.44 16.64
C ALA A 494 -18.06 -8.07 17.33
N MET A 495 -17.50 -7.04 16.70
CA MET A 495 -17.47 -5.69 17.27
C MET A 495 -18.79 -4.93 17.10
N SER A 496 -19.62 -5.31 16.11
CA SER A 496 -21.00 -4.82 16.03
C SER A 496 -21.88 -5.28 17.20
N ALA A 497 -21.48 -6.36 17.89
CA ALA A 497 -22.11 -6.86 19.10
C ALA A 497 -21.38 -6.45 20.39
N HIS A 498 -20.37 -5.56 20.30
CA HIS A 498 -19.60 -5.13 21.46
C HIS A 498 -20.41 -4.18 22.32
N ALA A 499 -20.52 -4.48 23.62
CA ALA A 499 -21.23 -3.63 24.57
C ALA A 499 -20.51 -2.29 24.76
N GLN A 500 -21.27 -1.20 24.80
CA GLN A 500 -20.80 0.17 25.10
C GLN A 500 -21.69 0.77 26.17
N THR A 501 -21.23 1.84 26.83
CA THR A 501 -21.98 2.49 27.91
C THR A 501 -23.19 3.28 27.40
N TYR A 502 -23.04 3.95 26.25
CA TYR A 502 -24.08 4.81 25.67
C TYR A 502 -24.68 4.23 24.40
N VAL A 503 -25.99 4.45 24.17
CA VAL A 503 -26.70 3.99 22.96
C VAL A 503 -26.01 4.50 21.69
N PHE A 504 -25.62 5.76 21.67
CA PHE A 504 -24.89 6.36 20.54
C PHE A 504 -23.57 5.63 20.24
N GLN A 505 -22.82 5.25 21.29
CA GLN A 505 -21.58 4.48 21.13
C GLN A 505 -21.82 3.07 20.60
N VAL A 506 -22.90 2.41 21.01
CA VAL A 506 -23.31 1.11 20.44
C VAL A 506 -23.62 1.26 18.94
N GLN A 507 -24.41 2.27 18.58
CA GLN A 507 -24.83 2.47 17.19
C GLN A 507 -23.65 2.78 16.25
N ILE A 508 -22.69 3.62 16.68
CA ILE A 508 -21.50 3.89 15.86
C ILE A 508 -20.60 2.65 15.75
N HIS A 509 -20.56 1.79 16.78
CA HIS A 509 -19.86 0.50 16.74
C HIS A 509 -20.51 -0.49 15.77
N MET A 510 -21.84 -0.55 15.77
CA MET A 510 -22.59 -1.32 14.78
C MET A 510 -22.32 -0.82 13.36
N LEU A 511 -22.32 0.50 13.15
CA LEU A 511 -22.05 1.11 11.85
C LEU A 511 -20.71 0.66 11.26
N TRP A 512 -19.60 0.88 11.98
CA TRP A 512 -18.30 0.48 11.44
C TRP A 512 -18.13 -1.04 11.36
N GLY A 513 -18.73 -1.79 12.29
CA GLY A 513 -18.74 -3.25 12.26
C GLY A 513 -19.40 -3.83 11.01
N TYR A 514 -20.55 -3.27 10.62
CA TYR A 514 -21.25 -3.67 9.38
C TYR A 514 -20.49 -3.27 8.11
N LEU A 515 -19.83 -2.11 8.10
CA LEU A 515 -18.99 -1.70 6.96
C LEU A 515 -17.81 -2.67 6.76
N LEU A 516 -17.13 -3.10 7.83
CA LEU A 516 -16.06 -4.10 7.73
C LEU A 516 -16.57 -5.49 7.33
N ALA A 517 -17.75 -5.90 7.83
CA ALA A 517 -18.39 -7.14 7.41
C ALA A 517 -18.78 -7.11 5.92
N ALA A 518 -19.30 -5.98 5.43
CA ALA A 518 -19.63 -5.80 4.02
C ALA A 518 -18.40 -5.91 3.10
N PHE A 519 -17.25 -5.36 3.51
CA PHE A 519 -15.97 -5.55 2.81
C PHE A 519 -15.63 -7.04 2.67
N SER A 520 -15.75 -7.83 3.74
CA SER A 520 -15.45 -9.27 3.72
C SER A 520 -16.31 -10.02 2.71
N VAL A 521 -17.62 -9.75 2.71
CA VAL A 521 -18.57 -10.36 1.75
C VAL A 521 -18.18 -9.99 0.32
N LEU A 522 -17.93 -8.72 0.04
CA LEU A 522 -17.56 -8.25 -1.30
C LEU A 522 -16.22 -8.80 -1.78
N ARG A 523 -15.23 -8.91 -0.88
CA ARG A 523 -13.94 -9.53 -1.20
C ARG A 523 -14.10 -11.03 -1.51
N CYS A 524 -14.91 -11.75 -0.74
CA CYS A 524 -15.26 -13.14 -1.03
C CYS A 524 -15.94 -13.29 -2.40
N LEU A 525 -16.86 -12.38 -2.76
CA LEU A 525 -17.46 -12.33 -4.09
C LEU A 525 -16.41 -12.05 -5.18
N THR A 526 -15.44 -11.16 -4.94
CA THR A 526 -14.31 -10.95 -5.84
C THR A 526 -13.55 -12.25 -6.08
N TYR A 527 -13.20 -12.99 -5.03
CA TYR A 527 -12.53 -14.29 -5.19
C TYR A 527 -13.39 -15.28 -5.97
N PHE A 528 -14.69 -15.34 -5.70
CA PHE A 528 -15.62 -16.23 -6.41
C PHE A 528 -15.68 -15.93 -7.92
N PHE A 529 -15.85 -14.66 -8.30
CA PHE A 529 -15.90 -14.28 -9.72
C PHE A 529 -14.56 -14.48 -10.44
N VAL A 530 -13.44 -14.13 -9.79
CA VAL A 530 -12.10 -14.35 -10.36
C VAL A 530 -11.76 -15.85 -10.41
N TRP A 531 -12.33 -16.66 -9.52
CA TRP A 531 -12.17 -18.11 -9.57
C TRP A 531 -12.94 -18.73 -10.75
N LEU A 532 -14.15 -18.23 -11.05
CA LEU A 532 -14.91 -18.61 -12.23
C LEU A 532 -14.22 -18.18 -13.54
N GLY A 533 -13.60 -17.00 -13.54
CA GLY A 533 -12.90 -16.41 -14.69
C GLY A 533 -11.50 -15.93 -14.34
N PRO A 534 -10.49 -16.81 -14.27
CA PRO A 534 -9.14 -16.43 -13.85
C PRO A 534 -8.49 -15.43 -14.83
N PRO A 535 -7.64 -14.50 -14.34
CA PRO A 535 -7.08 -13.44 -15.15
C PRO A 535 -6.10 -14.02 -16.18
N ARG A 536 -6.40 -13.80 -17.47
CA ARG A 536 -5.57 -14.27 -18.59
C ARG A 536 -4.53 -13.26 -19.04
N SER A 537 -4.82 -11.97 -18.86
CA SER A 537 -3.98 -10.85 -19.31
C SER A 537 -3.05 -10.32 -18.20
N ILE A 538 -1.97 -9.66 -18.64
CA ILE A 538 -1.09 -8.85 -17.77
C ILE A 538 -1.76 -7.54 -17.34
N LEU A 539 -2.85 -7.14 -18.01
CA LEU A 539 -3.60 -5.93 -17.70
C LEU A 539 -4.50 -6.13 -16.45
N PRO A 540 -4.73 -5.09 -15.63
CA PRO A 540 -5.65 -5.15 -14.49
C PRO A 540 -7.08 -5.55 -14.92
N SER A 541 -7.67 -6.54 -14.25
CA SER A 541 -9.02 -7.04 -14.55
C SER A 541 -10.15 -6.19 -13.97
N ARG A 542 -9.85 -5.34 -12.97
CA ARG A 542 -10.78 -4.38 -12.35
C ARG A 542 -12.15 -4.97 -11.95
N PRO A 543 -12.18 -5.95 -11.02
CA PRO A 543 -13.45 -6.52 -10.54
C PRO A 543 -14.30 -5.46 -9.81
N PRO A 544 -15.59 -5.28 -10.15
CA PRO A 544 -16.43 -4.22 -9.58
C PRO A 544 -16.69 -4.40 -8.07
N THR A 545 -16.76 -5.64 -7.59
CA THR A 545 -16.92 -5.96 -6.16
C THR A 545 -15.74 -5.49 -5.33
N GLU A 546 -14.53 -5.44 -5.90
CA GLU A 546 -13.34 -4.92 -5.22
C GLU A 546 -13.39 -3.42 -5.02
N ALA A 547 -13.92 -2.65 -5.99
CA ALA A 547 -14.07 -1.22 -5.86
C ALA A 547 -15.00 -0.89 -4.68
N LEU A 548 -16.15 -1.56 -4.61
CA LEU A 548 -17.09 -1.41 -3.49
C LEU A 548 -16.48 -1.91 -2.17
N GLY A 549 -15.82 -3.08 -2.19
CA GLY A 549 -15.16 -3.63 -0.99
C GLY A 549 -14.13 -2.65 -0.42
N SER A 550 -13.28 -2.09 -1.27
CA SER A 550 -12.28 -1.10 -0.86
C SER A 550 -12.91 0.15 -0.22
N PHE A 551 -14.06 0.59 -0.73
CA PHE A 551 -14.82 1.71 -0.18
C PHE A 551 -15.36 1.41 1.21
N PHE A 552 -16.01 0.25 1.38
CA PHE A 552 -16.54 -0.17 2.69
C PHE A 552 -15.44 -0.36 3.73
N LEU A 553 -14.30 -0.91 3.34
CA LEU A 553 -13.14 -1.05 4.22
C LEU A 553 -12.57 0.31 4.65
N ALA A 554 -12.40 1.25 3.71
CA ALA A 554 -11.94 2.59 4.03
C ALA A 554 -12.95 3.31 4.93
N CYS A 555 -14.22 3.39 4.51
CA CYS A 555 -15.28 4.04 5.27
C CYS A 555 -15.43 3.44 6.67
N GLY A 556 -15.39 2.10 6.80
CA GLY A 556 -15.42 1.42 8.09
C GLY A 556 -14.22 1.76 8.98
N GLY A 557 -13.01 1.80 8.40
CA GLY A 557 -11.81 2.24 9.13
C GLY A 557 -11.87 3.69 9.63
N LEU A 558 -12.48 4.58 8.85
CA LEU A 558 -12.67 5.98 9.26
C LEU A 558 -13.77 6.14 10.32
N SER A 559 -14.91 5.46 10.16
CA SER A 559 -15.97 5.39 11.17
C SER A 559 -15.46 4.79 12.48
N PHE A 560 -14.53 3.83 12.43
CA PHE A 560 -13.88 3.31 13.63
C PHE A 560 -13.04 4.40 14.33
N GLN A 561 -12.30 5.23 13.60
CA GLN A 561 -11.58 6.37 14.20
C GLN A 561 -12.53 7.39 14.83
N PHE A 562 -13.73 7.56 14.28
CA PHE A 562 -14.77 8.43 14.85
C PHE A 562 -15.47 7.88 16.09
N SER A 563 -15.32 6.58 16.37
CA SER A 563 -15.96 5.94 17.53
C SER A 563 -15.15 6.02 18.83
N THR A 564 -14.22 6.98 18.94
CA THR A 564 -13.49 7.20 20.20
C THR A 564 -14.45 7.65 21.31
N GLU A 565 -14.20 7.18 22.54
CA GLU A 565 -15.03 7.50 23.71
C GLU A 565 -15.12 9.02 23.93
N GLU A 566 -14.00 9.74 23.83
CA GLU A 566 -14.00 11.19 23.98
C GLU A 566 -14.78 11.92 22.89
N LEU A 567 -14.64 11.52 21.61
CA LEU A 567 -15.36 12.19 20.52
C LEU A 567 -16.86 11.94 20.63
N THR A 568 -17.24 10.73 21.03
CA THR A 568 -18.65 10.39 21.23
C THR A 568 -19.26 11.11 22.44
N ILE A 569 -18.52 11.25 23.55
CA ILE A 569 -18.93 12.08 24.69
C ILE A 569 -19.02 13.55 24.32
N ALA A 570 -18.04 14.09 23.59
CA ALA A 570 -18.06 15.48 23.12
C ALA A 570 -19.24 15.75 22.17
N ALA A 571 -19.60 14.80 21.32
CA ALA A 571 -20.78 14.89 20.47
C ALA A 571 -22.07 14.93 21.27
N MET A 572 -22.22 14.06 22.28
CA MET A 572 -23.37 14.06 23.20
C MET A 572 -23.47 15.35 24.01
N ARG A 573 -22.35 15.89 24.53
CA ARG A 573 -22.32 17.19 25.23
C ARG A 573 -22.81 18.36 24.38
N ARG A 574 -22.58 18.30 23.07
CA ARG A 574 -23.00 19.33 22.12
C ARG A 574 -24.37 19.05 21.49
N GLY A 575 -25.06 17.98 21.90
CA GLY A 575 -26.34 17.55 21.31
C GLY A 575 -26.25 17.20 19.83
N ARG A 576 -25.12 16.63 19.40
CA ARG A 576 -24.82 16.25 18.00
C ARG A 576 -24.48 14.76 17.88
N ASP A 577 -25.17 13.93 18.65
CA ASP A 577 -25.04 12.48 18.73
C ASP A 577 -25.82 11.72 17.64
N ASP A 578 -25.99 12.33 16.46
CA ASP A 578 -26.63 11.70 15.31
C ASP A 578 -25.64 10.83 14.52
N VAL A 579 -25.88 9.52 14.50
CA VAL A 579 -25.07 8.53 13.75
C VAL A 579 -25.05 8.82 12.25
N MET A 580 -26.15 9.34 11.69
CA MET A 580 -26.23 9.68 10.27
C MET A 580 -25.23 10.81 9.92
N MET A 581 -25.06 11.79 10.81
CA MET A 581 -24.05 12.84 10.63
C MET A 581 -22.64 12.25 10.51
N PHE A 582 -22.25 11.36 11.43
CA PHE A 582 -20.94 10.70 11.42
C PHE A 582 -20.74 9.82 10.18
N MET A 583 -21.78 9.08 9.78
CA MET A 583 -21.77 8.27 8.56
C MET A 583 -21.54 9.14 7.31
N ASN A 584 -22.29 10.24 7.17
CA ASN A 584 -22.18 11.13 6.01
C ASN A 584 -20.80 11.78 5.92
N VAL A 585 -20.23 12.22 7.05
CA VAL A 585 -18.86 12.75 7.08
C VAL A 585 -17.85 11.67 6.69
N ALA A 586 -17.98 10.45 7.21
CA ALA A 586 -17.08 9.34 6.87
C ALA A 586 -17.14 9.00 5.37
N VAL A 587 -18.35 8.91 4.81
CA VAL A 587 -18.58 8.67 3.39
C VAL A 587 -18.00 9.79 2.53
N ALA A 588 -18.26 11.06 2.86
CA ALA A 588 -17.76 12.21 2.10
C ALA A 588 -16.23 12.26 2.07
N MET A 589 -15.58 12.05 3.22
CA MET A 589 -14.11 12.02 3.29
C MET A 589 -13.53 10.80 2.56
N THR A 590 -14.21 9.65 2.60
CA THR A 590 -13.81 8.46 1.81
C THR A 590 -13.86 8.74 0.30
N CYS A 591 -14.95 9.34 -0.18
CA CYS A 591 -15.08 9.74 -1.60
C CYS A 591 -14.00 10.73 -2.03
N LEU A 592 -13.68 11.71 -1.17
CA LEU A 592 -12.60 12.67 -1.42
C LEU A 592 -11.24 11.96 -1.50
N ALA A 593 -10.96 11.05 -0.58
CA ALA A 593 -9.71 10.29 -0.56
C ALA A 593 -9.58 9.34 -1.77
N PHE A 594 -10.69 8.78 -2.26
CA PHE A 594 -10.73 7.96 -3.47
C PHE A 594 -10.44 8.81 -4.71
N THR A 595 -11.06 9.99 -4.80
CA THR A 595 -10.78 10.95 -5.88
C THR A 595 -9.30 11.34 -5.89
N TRP A 596 -8.74 11.66 -4.72
CA TRP A 596 -7.31 11.92 -4.58
C TRP A 596 -6.45 10.72 -5.02
N THR A 597 -6.83 9.50 -4.65
CA THR A 597 -6.12 8.27 -5.06
C THR A 597 -6.14 8.09 -6.59
N ILE A 598 -7.27 8.39 -7.25
CA ILE A 598 -7.36 8.41 -8.72
C ILE A 598 -6.41 9.44 -9.31
N CYS A 599 -6.36 10.67 -8.77
CA CYS A 599 -5.44 11.69 -9.24
C CYS A 599 -3.98 11.25 -9.13
N VAL A 600 -3.58 10.66 -8.00
CA VAL A 600 -2.20 10.20 -7.75
C VAL A 600 -1.82 9.03 -8.68
N VAL A 601 -2.65 7.97 -8.74
CA VAL A 601 -2.37 6.80 -9.59
C VAL A 601 -2.49 7.16 -11.07
N GLY A 602 -3.48 7.98 -11.42
CA GLY A 602 -3.70 8.49 -12.78
C GLY A 602 -2.54 9.35 -13.27
N PHE A 603 -2.01 10.24 -12.43
CA PHE A 603 -0.83 11.05 -12.77
C PHE A 603 0.39 10.17 -13.08
N LYS A 604 0.62 9.12 -12.29
CA LYS A 604 1.67 8.12 -12.57
C LYS A 604 1.43 7.39 -13.90
N GLY A 605 0.19 6.97 -14.17
CA GLY A 605 -0.20 6.33 -15.42
C GLY A 605 0.02 7.24 -16.63
N TYR A 606 -0.37 8.51 -16.52
CA TYR A 606 -0.19 9.54 -17.54
C TYR A 606 1.28 9.71 -17.90
N LEU A 607 2.17 9.91 -16.92
CA LEU A 607 3.60 10.07 -17.17
C LEU A 607 4.22 8.81 -17.82
N LYS A 608 3.81 7.61 -17.40
CA LYS A 608 4.27 6.36 -18.02
C LYS A 608 3.80 6.21 -19.48
N SER A 609 2.57 6.62 -19.78
CA SER A 609 2.01 6.53 -21.14
C SER A 609 2.77 7.39 -22.17
N ARG A 610 3.37 8.49 -21.72
CA ARG A 610 4.17 9.38 -22.58
C ARG A 610 5.60 8.87 -22.83
N LEU A 611 6.08 7.93 -22.03
CA LEU A 611 7.45 7.41 -22.11
C LEU A 611 7.54 6.07 -22.81
N ASN A 612 6.47 5.29 -22.79
CA ASN A 612 6.42 3.99 -23.46
C ASN A 612 5.71 4.14 -24.82
N PRO A 613 6.11 3.35 -25.84
CA PRO A 613 5.40 3.31 -27.11
C PRO A 613 3.92 2.93 -26.90
N GLN A 614 3.03 3.48 -27.71
CA GLN A 614 1.63 3.06 -27.71
C GLN A 614 1.55 1.58 -28.08
N VAL A 615 0.94 0.78 -27.20
CA VAL A 615 0.68 -0.64 -27.47
C VAL A 615 -0.75 -0.75 -28.00
N SER A 616 -0.92 -1.27 -29.21
CA SER A 616 -2.24 -1.60 -29.75
C SER A 616 -2.79 -2.82 -29.02
N TYR A 617 -3.97 -2.67 -28.41
CA TYR A 617 -4.67 -3.78 -27.77
C TYR A 617 -5.59 -4.45 -28.79
N HIS A 618 -5.45 -5.77 -28.95
CA HIS A 618 -6.46 -6.56 -29.67
C HIS A 618 -7.60 -6.92 -28.71
N SER A 619 -8.85 -6.80 -29.20
CA SER A 619 -10.01 -7.30 -28.47
C SER A 619 -9.80 -8.80 -28.21
N SER A 620 -9.97 -9.22 -26.95
CA SER A 620 -10.02 -10.63 -26.59
C SER A 620 -11.42 -11.23 -26.72
N ALA A 621 -12.41 -10.39 -27.07
CA ALA A 621 -13.79 -10.76 -27.36
C ALA A 621 -14.00 -10.87 -28.87
#